data_AF-A0A0P7BBV2-F1
#
_entry.id   AF-A0A0P7BBV2-F1
#
_cell.length_a   1.000
_cell.length_b   1.000
_cell.length_c   1.000
_cell.angle_alpha   90.00
_cell.angle_beta   90.00
_cell.angle_gamma   90.00
#
_symmetry.space_group_name_H-M   'P 1'
#
loop_
_entity.id
_entity.type
_entity.pdbx_description
1 polymer ?
#
loop_
_entity_poly.entity_id
_entity_poly.type
_entity_poly.pdbx_seq_one_letter_code
_entity_poly.pdbx_strand_id
1 'polypeptide(L)'
;MPSRTKNEEDPVEDTNMEDAPPSAQPVDVTEEDAEEEEEEEEVEPQRVKILPGSTDTAASFEFIDEDHTLGNALRYIIMKNPDVEFCAYSIPHPSEPKMNIRIQTYKGTAFDALKKGLGDLQEVCDVVADEFWTKRQAYNDEHGIDR
;
A
#
# COMPACT_ATOMS: atom_id res chain seq x y z
N MET A 1 63.79 -7.26 -6.99
CA MET A 1 64.52 -6.15 -7.66
C MET A 1 65.04 -6.69 -8.99
N PRO A 2 65.07 -5.96 -10.13
CA PRO A 2 64.99 -4.49 -10.40
C PRO A 2 63.81 -4.10 -11.35
N SER A 3 63.16 -2.92 -11.31
CA SER A 3 63.54 -1.54 -11.71
C SER A 3 63.52 -1.21 -13.22
N ARG A 4 62.49 -0.42 -13.63
CA ARG A 4 62.51 0.90 -14.32
C ARG A 4 63.27 1.11 -15.66
N THR A 5 62.53 1.60 -16.69
CA THR A 5 62.83 2.76 -17.61
C THR A 5 61.62 3.01 -18.55
N LYS A 6 60.82 4.10 -18.42
CA LYS A 6 60.83 5.45 -19.08
C LYS A 6 60.67 5.41 -20.62
N ASN A 7 59.51 5.79 -21.19
CA ASN A 7 58.97 7.11 -21.62
C ASN A 7 59.29 7.45 -23.08
N GLU A 8 58.27 7.84 -23.86
CA GLU A 8 58.29 8.98 -24.80
C GLU A 8 56.84 9.41 -25.11
N GLU A 9 56.65 10.73 -25.23
CA GLU A 9 55.40 11.52 -25.11
C GLU A 9 54.85 12.00 -26.48
N ASP A 10 53.51 12.09 -26.58
CA ASP A 10 52.64 13.15 -27.19
C ASP A 10 52.72 13.49 -28.72
N PRO A 11 51.64 13.99 -29.39
CA PRO A 11 50.71 14.99 -28.84
C PRO A 11 49.20 14.88 -29.14
N VAL A 12 48.48 15.57 -28.26
CA VAL A 12 47.08 16.01 -28.36
C VAL A 12 46.90 17.03 -29.49
N GLU A 13 45.87 16.84 -30.31
CA GLU A 13 45.39 17.83 -31.28
C GLU A 13 43.93 18.18 -30.97
N ASP A 14 43.73 19.46 -30.69
CA ASP A 14 42.53 20.15 -30.21
C ASP A 14 41.60 20.42 -31.42
N THR A 15 40.48 19.70 -31.55
CA THR A 15 39.49 20.01 -32.61
C THR A 15 38.34 20.84 -32.06
N ASN A 16 38.48 22.14 -32.29
CA ASN A 16 37.49 23.20 -32.14
C ASN A 16 36.28 22.96 -33.05
N MET A 17 35.06 22.94 -32.50
CA MET A 17 33.83 22.75 -33.27
C MET A 17 33.11 24.10 -33.37
N GLU A 18 33.34 24.81 -34.48
CA GLU A 18 32.71 26.09 -34.80
C GLU A 18 31.26 25.92 -35.27
N ASP A 19 30.45 26.90 -34.84
CA ASP A 19 29.03 27.15 -35.06
C ASP A 19 28.59 27.06 -36.54
N ALA A 20 27.48 26.36 -36.82
CA ALA A 20 26.84 26.31 -38.14
C ALA A 20 25.54 27.15 -38.14
N PRO A 21 25.31 28.06 -39.11
CA PRO A 21 24.18 29.00 -39.06
C PRO A 21 22.82 28.38 -39.41
N PRO A 22 21.70 28.96 -38.92
CA PRO A 22 20.36 28.43 -39.13
C PRO A 22 19.81 28.90 -40.48
N SER A 23 19.23 27.99 -41.27
CA SER A 23 18.54 28.35 -42.51
C SER A 23 17.04 28.03 -42.42
N ALA A 24 16.28 29.11 -42.19
CA ALA A 24 14.95 29.45 -42.68
C ALA A 24 13.87 28.35 -42.86
N GLN A 25 12.82 28.47 -42.05
CA GLN A 25 11.51 27.82 -42.16
C GLN A 25 10.74 28.21 -43.46
N PRO A 26 9.66 27.48 -43.80
CA PRO A 26 8.34 28.08 -43.55
C PRO A 26 7.43 27.19 -42.69
N VAL A 27 6.73 27.87 -41.78
CA VAL A 27 5.63 27.40 -40.93
C VAL A 27 4.38 27.10 -41.76
N ASP A 28 3.72 25.96 -41.51
CA ASP A 28 2.27 25.86 -41.63
C ASP A 28 1.69 24.68 -40.81
N VAL A 29 0.67 25.04 -40.04
CA VAL A 29 -0.36 24.25 -39.31
C VAL A 29 0.04 23.35 -38.13
N THR A 30 -0.32 23.87 -36.97
CA THR A 30 -0.66 23.24 -35.69
C THR A 30 -1.30 21.85 -35.76
N GLU A 31 -0.70 20.87 -35.10
CA GLU A 31 -1.41 19.92 -34.24
C GLU A 31 -0.58 19.84 -32.95
N GLU A 32 -1.06 20.50 -31.90
CA GLU A 32 -0.66 20.19 -30.54
C GLU A 32 -1.20 18.79 -30.27
N ASP A 33 -0.39 17.76 -30.52
CA ASP A 33 -0.55 16.49 -29.82
C ASP A 33 -0.24 16.79 -28.36
N ALA A 34 -1.30 17.15 -27.62
CA ALA A 34 -1.33 16.97 -26.19
C ALA A 34 -1.15 15.47 -25.97
N GLU A 35 0.08 15.07 -25.68
CA GLU A 35 0.36 13.76 -25.08
C GLU A 35 -0.49 13.71 -23.80
N GLU A 36 -1.67 13.11 -23.90
CA GLU A 36 -2.42 12.66 -22.74
C GLU A 36 -1.49 11.66 -22.05
N GLU A 37 -0.87 12.09 -20.95
CA GLU A 37 -0.27 11.16 -20.00
C GLU A 37 -1.40 10.23 -19.58
N GLU A 38 -1.48 9.05 -20.19
CA GLU A 38 -2.31 7.97 -19.72
C GLU A 38 -1.81 7.69 -18.29
N GLU A 39 -2.57 8.15 -17.28
CA GLU A 39 -2.38 7.72 -15.91
C GLU A 39 -2.52 6.19 -15.94
N GLU A 40 -1.39 5.47 -15.92
CA GLU A 40 -1.39 4.03 -15.71
C GLU A 40 -2.11 3.79 -14.38
N GLU A 41 -3.38 3.36 -14.44
CA GLU A 41 -4.08 2.87 -13.25
C GLU A 41 -3.22 1.73 -12.69
N GLU A 42 -2.43 2.01 -11.66
CA GLU A 42 -1.71 0.99 -10.92
C GLU A 42 -2.76 0.03 -10.33
N VAL A 43 -2.96 -1.11 -10.98
CA VAL A 43 -3.89 -2.14 -10.52
C VAL A 43 -3.36 -2.63 -9.17
N GLU A 44 -3.96 -2.16 -8.08
CA GLU A 44 -3.55 -2.61 -6.76
C GLU A 44 -3.65 -4.14 -6.68
N PRO A 45 -2.60 -4.82 -6.19
CA PRO A 45 -2.61 -6.27 -6.13
C PRO A 45 -3.73 -6.73 -5.19
N GLN A 46 -4.58 -7.64 -5.66
CA GLN A 46 -5.63 -8.25 -4.83
C GLN A 46 -5.01 -8.92 -3.58
N ARG A 47 -5.13 -8.25 -2.42
CA ARG A 47 -4.53 -8.70 -1.16
C ARG A 47 -5.37 -9.72 -0.39
N VAL A 48 -6.63 -9.95 -0.81
CA VAL A 48 -7.56 -10.86 -0.15
C VAL A 48 -8.03 -11.96 -1.11
N LYS A 49 -7.87 -13.23 -0.71
CA LYS A 49 -8.30 -14.40 -1.48
C LYS A 49 -9.24 -15.26 -0.66
N ILE A 50 -10.23 -15.86 -1.31
CA ILE A 50 -11.09 -16.86 -0.68
C ILE A 50 -10.46 -18.24 -0.90
N LEU A 51 -10.21 -18.97 0.17
CA LEU A 51 -9.64 -20.31 0.11
C LEU A 51 -10.71 -21.33 -0.30
N PRO A 52 -10.31 -22.41 -0.99
CA PRO A 52 -11.22 -23.48 -1.41
C PRO A 52 -11.86 -24.18 -0.21
N GLY A 53 -13.11 -24.62 -0.37
CA GLY A 53 -13.90 -25.21 0.72
C GLY A 53 -14.70 -24.19 1.55
N SER A 54 -14.86 -22.97 1.02
CA SER A 54 -15.76 -21.96 1.57
C SER A 54 -17.20 -22.22 1.11
N THR A 55 -18.13 -22.19 2.06
CA THR A 55 -19.58 -22.16 1.84
C THR A 55 -20.12 -20.79 2.24
N ASP A 56 -21.36 -20.48 1.87
CA ASP A 56 -21.97 -19.16 2.17
C ASP A 56 -21.94 -18.81 3.66
N THR A 57 -22.16 -19.81 4.53
CA THR A 57 -22.16 -19.65 5.98
C THR A 57 -20.80 -19.89 6.65
N ALA A 58 -19.81 -20.42 5.92
CA ALA A 58 -18.51 -20.77 6.47
C ALA A 58 -17.42 -20.58 5.43
N ALA A 59 -16.68 -19.47 5.51
CA ALA A 59 -15.64 -19.14 4.54
C ALA A 59 -14.27 -18.98 5.22
N SER A 60 -13.22 -19.23 4.45
CA SER A 60 -11.84 -18.99 4.86
C SER A 60 -11.22 -17.96 3.92
N PHE A 61 -10.70 -16.87 4.48
CA PHE A 61 -10.09 -15.77 3.77
C PHE A 61 -8.58 -15.76 4.03
N GLU A 62 -7.79 -15.59 2.99
CA GLU A 62 -6.34 -15.42 3.04
C GLU A 62 -6.02 -13.94 2.77
N PHE A 63 -5.34 -13.30 3.70
CA PHE A 63 -4.80 -11.95 3.60
C PHE A 63 -3.30 -12.03 3.34
N ILE A 64 -2.83 -11.27 2.36
CA ILE A 64 -1.42 -11.18 1.97
C ILE A 64 -0.82 -9.93 2.60
N ASP A 65 0.39 -10.05 3.15
CA ASP A 65 1.13 -8.99 3.85
C ASP A 65 0.45 -8.44 5.11
N GLU A 66 -0.40 -9.26 5.73
CA GLU A 66 -1.06 -8.93 7.00
C GLU A 66 -0.65 -9.92 8.09
N ASP A 67 -0.65 -9.47 9.34
CA ASP A 67 -0.13 -10.20 10.48
C ASP A 67 -1.10 -10.26 11.68
N HIS A 68 -0.58 -10.67 12.83
CA HIS A 68 -1.34 -10.78 14.08
C HIS A 68 -2.04 -9.48 14.48
N THR A 69 -1.54 -8.32 14.05
CA THR A 69 -2.08 -7.00 14.41
C THR A 69 -3.49 -6.86 13.85
N LEU A 70 -3.64 -6.99 12.53
CA LEU A 70 -4.96 -6.96 11.89
C LEU A 70 -5.79 -8.19 12.28
N GLY A 71 -5.18 -9.38 12.28
CA GLY A 71 -5.89 -10.62 12.57
C GLY A 71 -6.55 -10.65 13.94
N ASN A 72 -5.83 -10.24 14.98
CA ASN A 72 -6.36 -10.24 16.35
C ASN A 72 -7.45 -9.18 16.53
N ALA A 73 -7.25 -7.98 15.97
CA ALA A 73 -8.23 -6.91 16.02
C ALA A 73 -9.53 -7.33 15.32
N LEU A 74 -9.43 -7.82 14.09
CA LEU A 74 -10.57 -8.22 13.28
C LEU A 74 -11.30 -9.43 13.89
N ARG A 75 -10.57 -10.43 14.41
CA ARG A 75 -11.17 -11.53 15.17
C ARG A 75 -12.01 -11.02 16.33
N TYR A 76 -11.49 -10.08 17.11
CA TYR A 76 -12.18 -9.56 18.29
C TYR A 76 -13.48 -8.84 17.91
N ILE A 77 -13.44 -7.99 16.88
CA ILE A 77 -14.61 -7.24 16.40
C ILE A 77 -15.67 -8.17 15.81
N ILE A 78 -15.27 -9.09 14.93
CA ILE A 78 -16.20 -10.03 14.28
C ILE A 78 -16.90 -10.92 15.32
N MET A 79 -16.19 -11.37 16.37
CA MET A 79 -16.79 -12.15 17.46
C MET A 79 -17.81 -11.37 18.31
N LYS A 80 -17.90 -10.04 18.20
CA LYS A 80 -18.96 -9.26 18.85
C LYS A 80 -20.29 -9.32 18.11
N ASN A 81 -20.27 -9.69 16.83
CA ASN A 81 -21.48 -9.82 16.04
C ASN A 81 -22.26 -11.09 16.50
N PRO A 82 -23.52 -10.97 16.96
CA PRO A 82 -24.31 -12.12 17.41
C PRO A 82 -24.63 -13.12 16.29
N ASP A 83 -24.53 -12.72 15.03
CA ASP A 83 -24.76 -13.59 13.88
C ASP A 83 -23.55 -14.49 13.55
N VAL A 84 -22.40 -14.24 14.19
CA VAL A 84 -21.17 -15.03 14.03
C VAL A 84 -21.09 -16.10 15.12
N GLU A 85 -20.93 -17.34 14.70
CA GLU A 85 -20.70 -18.48 15.59
C GLU A 85 -19.22 -18.60 15.96
N PHE A 86 -18.36 -18.49 14.97
CA PHE A 86 -16.95 -18.76 15.13
C PHE A 86 -16.11 -17.84 14.24
N CYS A 87 -15.11 -17.21 14.83
CA CYS A 87 -14.08 -16.50 14.10
C CYS A 87 -12.71 -16.82 14.71
N ALA A 88 -11.78 -17.27 13.87
CA ALA A 88 -10.41 -17.52 14.24
C ALA A 88 -9.47 -17.09 13.13
N TYR A 89 -8.25 -16.67 13.52
CA TYR A 89 -7.19 -16.39 12.58
C TYR A 89 -5.98 -17.27 12.90
N SER A 90 -5.17 -17.56 11.89
CA SER A 90 -3.94 -18.34 12.01
C SER A 90 -2.94 -17.89 10.97
N ILE A 91 -1.67 -17.78 11.38
CA ILE A 91 -0.55 -17.63 10.46
C ILE A 91 0.01 -19.03 10.19
N PRO A 92 -0.06 -19.55 8.95
CA PRO A 92 0.37 -20.91 8.64
C PRO A 92 1.86 -21.11 8.89
N HIS A 93 2.68 -20.09 8.61
CA HIS A 93 4.11 -20.12 8.87
C HIS A 93 4.67 -18.69 9.08
N PRO A 94 5.49 -18.41 10.11
CA PRO A 94 6.00 -17.06 10.40
C PRO A 94 6.84 -16.41 9.29
N SER A 95 7.45 -17.22 8.41
CA SER A 95 8.26 -16.72 7.29
C SER A 95 7.46 -16.41 6.03
N GLU A 96 6.16 -16.72 6.01
CA GLU A 96 5.26 -16.33 4.93
C GLU A 96 4.36 -15.20 5.43
N PRO A 97 4.31 -14.05 4.73
CA PRO A 97 3.44 -12.94 5.09
C PRO A 97 2.00 -13.24 4.63
N LYS A 98 1.40 -14.28 5.20
CA LYS A 98 0.03 -14.71 4.92
C LYS A 98 -0.70 -14.93 6.23
N MET A 99 -1.92 -14.43 6.29
CA MET A 99 -2.81 -14.62 7.41
C MET A 99 -4.13 -15.22 6.93
N ASN A 100 -4.54 -16.31 7.56
CA ASN A 100 -5.81 -16.96 7.25
C ASN A 100 -6.84 -16.64 8.33
N ILE A 101 -8.04 -16.24 7.94
CA ILE A 101 -9.18 -15.99 8.81
C ILE A 101 -10.34 -16.92 8.42
N ARG A 102 -10.83 -17.69 9.37
CA ARG A 102 -11.99 -18.58 9.24
C ARG A 102 -13.17 -17.94 9.95
N ILE A 103 -14.28 -17.75 9.23
CA ILE A 103 -15.53 -17.21 9.79
C ILE A 103 -16.64 -18.24 9.55
N GLN A 104 -17.43 -18.51 10.59
CA GLN A 104 -18.65 -19.31 10.52
C GLN A 104 -19.79 -18.50 11.14
N THR A 105 -20.89 -18.37 10.41
CA THR A 105 -22.07 -17.61 10.82
C THR A 105 -23.24 -18.54 11.12
N TYR A 106 -24.06 -18.17 12.11
CA TYR A 106 -25.35 -18.83 12.35
C TYR A 106 -26.36 -18.46 11.26
N LYS A 107 -26.35 -17.18 10.86
CA LYS A 107 -27.25 -16.60 9.86
C LYS A 107 -26.49 -15.58 9.01
N GLY A 108 -26.89 -15.43 7.75
CA GLY A 108 -26.22 -14.55 6.81
C GLY A 108 -24.94 -15.14 6.23
N THR A 109 -24.28 -14.39 5.36
CA THR A 109 -23.07 -14.86 4.69
C THR A 109 -21.81 -14.52 5.48
N ALA A 110 -20.80 -15.39 5.43
CA ALA A 110 -19.50 -15.13 6.02
C ALA A 110 -18.80 -13.92 5.39
N PHE A 111 -19.12 -13.61 4.13
CA PHE A 111 -18.64 -12.42 3.43
C PHE A 111 -19.23 -11.14 4.02
N ASP A 112 -20.54 -11.10 4.27
CA ASP A 112 -21.19 -9.95 4.89
C ASP A 112 -20.68 -9.72 6.32
N ALA A 113 -20.46 -10.81 7.07
CA ALA A 113 -19.88 -10.73 8.40
C ALA A 113 -18.46 -10.14 8.38
N LEU A 114 -17.62 -10.51 7.40
CA LEU A 114 -16.29 -9.94 7.21
C LEU A 114 -16.37 -8.45 6.86
N LYS A 115 -17.22 -8.09 5.87
CA LYS A 115 -17.39 -6.70 5.43
C LYS A 115 -17.87 -5.81 6.58
N LYS A 116 -18.86 -6.28 7.35
CA LYS A 116 -19.33 -5.58 8.54
C LYS A 116 -18.23 -5.45 9.59
N GLY A 117 -17.47 -6.52 9.85
CA GLY A 117 -16.38 -6.50 10.83
C GLY A 117 -15.27 -5.50 10.49
N LEU A 118 -14.94 -5.34 9.21
CA LEU A 118 -13.99 -4.33 8.74
C LEU A 118 -14.53 -2.90 8.95
N GLY A 119 -15.80 -2.67 8.61
CA GLY A 119 -16.46 -1.38 8.84
C GLY A 119 -16.54 -1.02 10.33
N ASP A 120 -16.96 -1.96 11.16
CA ASP A 120 -17.02 -1.79 12.62
C ASP A 120 -15.62 -1.48 13.20
N LEU A 121 -14.55 -2.10 12.68
CA LEU A 121 -13.17 -1.82 13.11
C LEU A 121 -12.74 -0.40 12.73
N GLN A 122 -13.08 0.05 11.52
CA GLN A 122 -12.81 1.41 11.07
C GLN A 122 -13.52 2.44 11.97
N GLU A 123 -14.81 2.25 12.24
CA GLU A 123 -15.59 3.13 13.11
C GLU A 123 -14.98 3.26 14.51
N VAL A 124 -14.48 2.16 15.08
CA VAL A 124 -13.80 2.18 16.38
C VAL A 124 -12.52 3.02 16.32
N CYS A 125 -11.73 2.89 15.26
CA CYS A 125 -10.52 3.68 15.07
C CYS A 125 -10.84 5.18 14.95
N ASP A 126 -11.89 5.54 14.20
CA ASP A 126 -12.32 6.92 14.01
C ASP A 126 -12.74 7.56 15.35
N VAL A 127 -13.58 6.88 16.12
CA VAL A 127 -14.01 7.38 17.45
C VAL A 127 -12.84 7.56 18.41
N VAL A 128 -11.88 6.62 18.41
CA VAL A 128 -10.69 6.71 19.28
C VAL A 128 -9.78 7.87 18.84
N ALA A 129 -9.61 8.07 17.54
CA ALA A 129 -8.83 9.19 17.01
C ALA A 129 -9.48 10.54 17.35
N ASP A 130 -10.78 10.68 17.15
CA ASP A 130 -11.48 11.93 17.46
C ASP A 130 -11.39 12.29 18.94
N GLU A 131 -11.61 11.32 19.83
CA GLU A 131 -11.53 11.55 21.28
C GLU A 131 -10.09 11.89 21.71
N PHE A 132 -9.09 11.18 21.17
CA PHE A 132 -7.69 11.49 21.49
C PHE A 132 -7.30 12.89 21.00
N TRP A 133 -7.70 13.29 19.80
CA TRP A 133 -7.33 14.59 19.24
C TRP A 133 -8.00 15.72 20.01
N THR A 134 -9.29 15.54 20.36
CA THR A 134 -10.05 16.47 21.20
C THR A 134 -9.40 16.66 22.57
N LYS A 135 -9.07 15.56 23.27
CA LYS A 135 -8.45 15.62 24.60
C LYS A 135 -7.02 16.14 24.55
N ARG A 136 -6.27 15.81 23.51
CA ARG A 136 -4.91 16.30 23.29
C ARG A 136 -4.90 17.82 23.07
N GLN A 137 -5.82 18.34 22.25
CA GLN A 137 -5.94 19.78 22.03
C GLN A 137 -6.30 20.51 23.33
N ALA A 138 -7.30 20.03 24.07
CA ALA A 138 -7.67 20.60 25.36
C ALA A 138 -6.49 20.62 26.37
N TYR A 139 -5.67 19.56 26.38
CA TYR A 139 -4.47 19.50 27.21
C TYR A 139 -3.40 20.51 26.77
N ASN A 140 -3.16 20.62 25.46
CA ASN A 140 -2.20 21.56 24.89
C ASN A 140 -2.60 23.01 25.18
N ASP A 141 -3.88 23.35 25.07
CA ASP A 141 -4.43 24.67 25.35
C ASP A 141 -4.27 25.04 26.84
N GLU A 142 -4.51 24.08 27.74
CA GLU A 142 -4.35 24.29 29.19
C GLU A 142 -2.86 24.49 29.59
N HIS A 143 -1.95 23.78 28.93
CA HIS A 143 -0.52 23.79 29.28
C HIS A 143 0.33 24.73 28.42
N GLY A 144 -0.28 25.45 27.47
CA GLY A 144 0.41 26.36 26.55
C GLY A 144 1.46 25.67 25.68
N ILE A 145 1.22 24.41 25.31
CA ILE A 145 2.14 23.61 24.48
C ILE A 145 1.75 23.80 23.02
N ASP A 146 2.41 24.73 22.34
CA ASP A 146 2.31 24.89 20.88
C ASP A 146 3.15 23.79 20.19
N ARG A 147 2.50 22.85 19.51
CA ARG A 147 3.13 21.84 18.64
C ARG A 147 2.28 21.56 17.41
#